data_AF-A0A847YEC8-F1
#
_entry.id   AF-A0A847YEC8-F1
#
_cell.length_a   1.000
_cell.length_b   1.000
_cell.length_c   1.000
_cell.angle_alpha   90.00
_cell.angle_beta   90.00
_cell.angle_gamma   90.00
#
_symmetry.space_group_name_H-M   'P 1'
#
loop_
_entity.id
_entity.type
_entity.pdbx_description
1 polymer ?
#
loop_
_entity_poly.entity_id
_entity_poly.type
_entity_poly.pdbx_seq_one_letter_code
_entity_poly.pdbx_strand_id
1 'polypeptide(L)'
;MSVDRDRRIANSARSRAMVLAPMVVMSLAFLADMAGAMNAEDAVPPPAAAGQAQPSTASPLAGMRDFLAAFGIGESSLARAKDGQPVDQEDEELLVRLLDRVSALQPADIADWAETPPAWRSYWEQPAALRGRLFAIEGRLRDAQAADVTPELAARSGISRYYICTVADELGLTYSVYARRIPAAWSPRIPEGDRVRVSGIFMKWSGGSPDSPQPLLVTDRPAWFPDNLLGRLGMDCALLDDVPVGGKSQTGAGGDEPTGLERFFLTGRDREAFYQMLAAAGRARPGELYEQARRELEKSGTPVFPVVKLFNEPASQLGRLVLLYGTARRIEKIEVQDADIRRRFGITHYYSIYLFTQDSQNNPLVCCVRELPPGIPLGEGPRYATDLAVAAFFYKTWGYRPERASSDTGSPTPWQLAPLLIGREALPLAKADSRNTAALTGIFITGLLLVVLLVWLWVWVVSRRDRAALSELRRRIGGTSAAATTSGGETSDEPNAAGRAEGDSPERPPDDSIAEM
;
A
#
# COMPACT_ATOMS: atom_id res chain seq x y z
N MET A 1 -15.78 23.17 -63.57
CA MET A 1 -14.94 24.34 -63.23
C MET A 1 -13.70 23.81 -62.55
N SER A 2 -12.66 23.68 -63.35
CA SER A 2 -11.34 23.13 -63.07
C SER A 2 -10.39 24.21 -63.55
N VAL A 3 -9.59 24.81 -62.68
CA VAL A 3 -8.54 25.74 -63.11
C VAL A 3 -7.35 25.66 -62.15
N ASP A 4 -6.24 25.23 -62.74
CA ASP A 4 -4.84 25.56 -62.51
C ASP A 4 -4.18 25.37 -61.15
N ARG A 5 -3.41 24.27 -61.10
CA ARG A 5 -2.13 24.22 -60.39
C ARG A 5 -1.07 23.77 -61.39
N ASP A 6 -0.40 24.73 -62.04
CA ASP A 6 0.86 24.49 -62.74
C ASP A 6 1.60 25.78 -63.06
N ARG A 7 2.77 25.98 -62.42
CA ARG A 7 3.98 26.67 -62.95
C ARG A 7 5.09 26.65 -61.90
N ARG A 8 6.12 25.81 -62.09
CA ARG A 8 7.43 26.07 -62.76
C ARG A 8 8.43 26.84 -61.88
N ILE A 9 9.49 26.20 -61.39
CA ILE A 9 10.84 25.94 -61.99
C ILE A 9 11.91 26.98 -61.56
N ALA A 10 12.92 26.45 -60.85
CA ALA A 10 14.38 26.72 -60.84
C ALA A 10 14.96 28.14 -60.60
N ASN A 11 15.95 28.28 -59.70
CA ASN A 11 17.39 28.15 -60.04
C ASN A 11 18.38 28.56 -58.90
N SER A 12 19.55 27.88 -58.92
CA SER A 12 20.89 28.22 -58.36
C SER A 12 21.05 28.28 -56.83
N ALA A 13 21.95 27.59 -56.12
CA ALA A 13 23.32 27.07 -56.34
C ALA A 13 24.44 28.13 -56.39
N ARG A 14 25.14 28.32 -55.25
CA ARG A 14 26.61 28.53 -55.01
C ARG A 14 26.80 29.37 -53.74
N SER A 15 27.40 28.87 -52.65
CA SER A 15 28.81 28.49 -52.38
C SER A 15 29.68 29.66 -51.86
N ARG A 16 30.50 29.34 -50.82
CA ARG A 16 31.63 30.06 -50.18
C ARG A 16 31.26 30.91 -48.95
N ALA A 17 31.72 30.54 -47.75
CA ALA A 17 33.07 30.60 -47.15
C ALA A 17 33.07 31.74 -46.11
N MET A 18 33.10 31.42 -44.80
CA MET A 18 34.29 31.39 -43.94
C MET A 18 34.85 32.79 -43.66
N VAL A 19 34.90 33.16 -42.37
CA VAL A 19 36.01 33.85 -41.65
C VAL A 19 35.54 34.93 -40.64
N LEU A 20 35.94 34.69 -39.38
CA LEU A 20 36.31 35.58 -38.26
C LEU A 20 35.29 36.51 -37.55
N ALA A 21 35.22 36.30 -36.23
CA ALA A 21 34.67 37.14 -35.14
C ALA A 21 35.54 38.41 -34.88
N PRO A 22 35.42 39.17 -33.76
CA PRO A 22 34.30 39.42 -32.81
C PRO A 22 34.04 40.95 -32.59
N MET A 23 32.89 41.36 -32.04
CA MET A 23 32.75 42.71 -31.43
C MET A 23 31.67 42.77 -30.32
N VAL A 24 32.12 42.52 -29.09
CA VAL A 24 32.02 43.39 -27.89
C VAL A 24 30.90 44.47 -27.84
N VAL A 25 29.97 44.25 -26.89
CA VAL A 25 29.39 45.19 -25.90
C VAL A 25 28.11 45.99 -26.21
N MET A 26 27.22 45.93 -25.20
CA MET A 26 26.11 46.81 -24.82
C MET A 26 24.83 46.79 -25.66
N SER A 27 23.76 46.27 -25.06
CA SER A 27 22.60 47.10 -24.70
C SER A 27 21.67 46.35 -23.74
N LEU A 28 21.65 46.83 -22.49
CA LEU A 28 20.60 46.61 -21.51
C LEU A 28 19.40 47.49 -21.90
N ALA A 29 18.19 47.01 -21.58
CA ALA A 29 16.90 47.70 -21.62
C ALA A 29 16.23 47.83 -22.99
N PHE A 30 15.38 46.85 -23.34
CA PHE A 30 14.01 47.04 -23.84
C PHE A 30 13.39 45.65 -24.09
N LEU A 31 12.62 45.14 -23.11
CA LEU A 31 11.46 44.23 -23.25
C LEU A 31 11.06 43.73 -21.86
N ALA A 32 10.59 44.69 -21.05
CA ALA A 32 9.49 44.42 -20.15
C ALA A 32 8.21 44.64 -20.96
N ASP A 33 7.22 43.79 -20.74
CA ASP A 33 5.84 43.91 -21.19
C ASP A 33 5.50 43.39 -22.59
N MET A 34 5.43 42.06 -22.70
CA MET A 34 4.31 41.39 -23.37
C MET A 34 3.94 40.15 -22.56
N ALA A 35 2.83 40.32 -21.87
CA ALA A 35 1.99 39.33 -21.24
C ALA A 35 1.70 38.09 -22.11
N GLY A 36 1.33 36.99 -21.45
CA GLY A 36 0.45 36.01 -22.10
C GLY A 36 0.57 34.59 -21.60
N ALA A 37 0.16 34.36 -20.34
CA ALA A 37 -0.55 33.18 -19.88
C ALA A 37 -0.35 31.85 -20.66
N MET A 38 0.52 30.97 -20.15
CA MET A 38 0.39 29.53 -20.40
C MET A 38 0.77 28.72 -19.15
N ASN A 39 -0.29 28.27 -18.47
CA ASN A 39 -0.45 27.01 -17.75
C ASN A 39 0.43 26.76 -16.51
N ALA A 40 0.03 27.41 -15.43
CA ALA A 40 0.15 26.91 -14.07
C ALA A 40 -1.23 26.41 -13.60
N GLU A 41 -1.78 25.40 -14.29
CA GLU A 41 -2.97 24.64 -13.87
C GLU A 41 -2.68 23.17 -14.22
N ASP A 42 -2.53 22.36 -13.17
CA ASP A 42 -2.45 20.88 -13.10
C ASP A 42 -1.32 20.39 -12.16
N ALA A 43 -1.20 21.05 -11.00
CA ALA A 43 -0.60 20.40 -9.85
C ALA A 43 -1.64 19.43 -9.26
N VAL A 44 -1.39 18.13 -9.36
CA VAL A 44 -2.10 17.08 -8.63
C VAL A 44 -2.17 17.48 -7.16
N PRO A 45 -3.36 17.58 -6.53
CA PRO A 45 -3.41 17.86 -5.11
C PRO A 45 -2.75 16.69 -4.36
N PRO A 46 -1.81 16.94 -3.43
CA PRO A 46 -1.43 15.93 -2.45
C PRO A 46 -2.70 15.47 -1.69
N PRO A 47 -2.72 14.28 -1.07
CA PRO A 47 -3.88 13.79 -0.32
C PRO A 47 -4.41 14.92 0.56
N ALA A 48 -5.60 15.42 0.21
CA ALA A 48 -6.12 16.66 0.73
C ALA A 48 -6.26 16.52 2.25
N ALA A 49 -5.58 17.41 2.97
CA ALA A 49 -5.80 17.63 4.37
C ALA A 49 -7.31 17.88 4.59
N ALA A 50 -7.89 17.12 5.51
CA ALA A 50 -9.25 17.34 5.97
C ALA A 50 -9.47 18.83 6.29
N GLY A 51 -10.59 19.37 5.83
CA GLY A 51 -10.92 20.79 5.90
C GLY A 51 -10.64 21.38 7.28
N GLN A 52 -9.87 22.47 7.30
CA GLN A 52 -9.66 23.28 8.48
C GLN A 52 -10.98 23.97 8.85
N ALA A 53 -11.66 23.44 9.85
CA ALA A 53 -12.63 24.22 10.61
C ALA A 53 -11.87 25.35 11.32
N GLN A 54 -12.30 26.59 11.13
CA GLN A 54 -11.78 27.74 11.86
C GLN A 54 -11.86 27.48 13.37
N PRO A 55 -10.78 27.69 14.14
CA PRO A 55 -10.82 27.49 15.58
C PRO A 55 -11.75 28.52 16.21
N SER A 56 -12.92 28.05 16.66
CA SER A 56 -13.79 28.75 17.60
C SER A 56 -12.96 29.16 18.83
N THR A 57 -13.11 30.41 19.26
CA THR A 57 -12.48 31.03 20.44
C THR A 57 -13.09 30.49 21.75
N ALA A 58 -13.16 29.16 21.89
CA ALA A 58 -13.41 28.52 23.17
C ALA A 58 -12.09 28.51 23.96
N SER A 59 -12.13 28.89 25.24
CA SER A 59 -11.00 28.65 26.14
C SER A 59 -10.57 27.18 26.02
N PRO A 60 -9.28 26.88 25.84
CA PRO A 60 -8.83 25.51 25.70
C PRO A 60 -9.24 24.74 26.97
N LEU A 61 -10.02 23.67 26.80
CA LEU A 61 -10.42 22.79 27.89
C LEU A 61 -9.13 22.27 28.56
N ALA A 62 -8.98 22.48 29.87
CA ALA A 62 -7.74 22.16 30.56
C ALA A 62 -7.60 20.65 30.84
N GLY A 63 -8.70 19.89 30.73
CA GLY A 63 -8.68 18.43 30.83
C GLY A 63 -10.06 17.79 30.78
N MET A 64 -10.08 16.48 31.05
CA MET A 64 -11.28 15.64 30.94
C MET A 64 -12.47 16.13 31.80
N ARG A 65 -12.23 16.64 33.00
CA ARG A 65 -13.31 17.13 33.88
C ARG A 65 -14.01 18.37 33.30
N ASP A 66 -13.26 19.28 32.69
CA ASP A 66 -13.83 20.47 32.05
C ASP A 66 -14.65 20.08 30.82
N PHE A 67 -14.15 19.13 30.04
CA PHE A 67 -14.88 18.54 28.92
C PHE A 67 -16.21 17.93 29.40
N LEU A 68 -16.20 17.09 30.43
CA LEU A 68 -17.42 16.49 31.00
C LEU A 68 -18.40 17.54 31.53
N ALA A 69 -17.89 18.56 32.22
CA ALA A 69 -18.70 19.66 32.74
C ALA A 69 -19.38 20.46 31.63
N ALA A 70 -18.70 20.70 30.50
CA ALA A 70 -19.27 21.38 29.33
C ALA A 70 -20.48 20.61 28.73
N PHE A 71 -20.56 19.30 28.96
CA PHE A 71 -21.71 18.45 28.57
C PHE A 71 -22.67 18.13 29.73
N GLY A 72 -22.61 18.91 30.82
CA GLY A 72 -23.52 18.79 31.96
C GLY A 72 -23.25 17.58 32.85
N ILE A 73 -22.06 16.96 32.75
CA ILE A 73 -21.59 15.93 33.69
C ILE A 73 -20.59 16.61 34.65
N GLY A 74 -21.15 17.42 35.54
CA GLY A 74 -20.38 18.14 36.56
C GLY A 74 -20.25 17.36 37.87
N GLU A 75 -19.70 18.04 38.89
CA GLU A 75 -19.41 17.44 40.19
C GLU A 75 -20.63 16.80 40.86
N SER A 76 -21.78 17.46 40.78
CA SER A 76 -23.03 16.93 41.35
C SER A 76 -23.49 15.63 40.68
N SER A 77 -23.19 15.44 39.40
CA SER A 77 -23.51 14.18 38.72
C SER A 77 -22.52 13.10 39.10
N LEU A 78 -21.23 13.40 39.12
CA LEU A 78 -20.19 12.46 39.54
C LEU A 78 -20.32 12.05 41.01
N ALA A 79 -20.77 12.96 41.89
CA ALA A 79 -20.97 12.71 43.31
C ALA A 79 -22.06 11.65 43.59
N ARG A 80 -23.01 11.45 42.67
CA ARG A 80 -24.09 10.46 42.83
C ARG A 80 -23.61 9.01 42.77
N ALA A 81 -22.43 8.75 42.21
CA ALA A 81 -21.89 7.40 42.11
C ALA A 81 -21.61 6.80 43.51
N LYS A 82 -22.11 5.58 43.76
CA LYS A 82 -21.92 4.87 45.04
C LYS A 82 -20.73 3.91 44.99
N ASP A 83 -19.70 4.18 45.79
CA ASP A 83 -18.50 3.34 45.85
C ASP A 83 -18.73 1.99 46.56
N GLY A 84 -17.89 1.01 46.23
CA GLY A 84 -17.82 -0.29 46.91
C GLY A 84 -18.85 -1.31 46.41
N GLN A 85 -19.61 -0.97 45.38
CA GLN A 85 -20.59 -1.86 44.74
C GLN A 85 -20.47 -1.80 43.22
N PRO A 86 -20.85 -2.87 42.49
CA PRO A 86 -21.01 -2.82 41.04
C PRO A 86 -21.99 -1.71 40.61
N VAL A 87 -22.07 -1.44 39.31
CA VAL A 87 -23.06 -0.50 38.76
C VAL A 87 -24.46 -1.06 39.00
N ASP A 88 -25.31 -0.28 39.67
CA ASP A 88 -26.73 -0.55 39.85
C ASP A 88 -27.59 0.33 38.92
N GLN A 89 -28.92 0.29 39.09
CA GLN A 89 -29.86 1.10 38.27
C GLN A 89 -29.72 2.60 38.51
N GLU A 90 -29.28 3.06 39.69
CA GLU A 90 -29.10 4.48 39.99
C GLU A 90 -27.83 5.02 39.31
N ASP A 91 -26.79 4.18 39.19
CA ASP A 91 -25.53 4.52 38.52
C ASP A 91 -25.62 4.43 36.98
N GLU A 92 -26.55 3.63 36.44
CA GLU A 92 -26.63 3.32 35.02
C GLU A 92 -26.79 4.57 34.14
N GLU A 93 -27.57 5.56 34.59
CA GLU A 93 -27.75 6.82 33.86
C GLU A 93 -26.41 7.59 33.72
N LEU A 94 -25.61 7.64 34.79
CA LEU A 94 -24.30 8.29 34.74
C LEU A 94 -23.34 7.50 33.85
N LEU A 95 -23.33 6.17 33.97
CA LEU A 95 -22.51 5.29 33.14
C LEU A 95 -22.79 5.52 31.65
N VAL A 96 -24.06 5.47 31.23
CA VAL A 96 -24.43 5.63 29.82
C VAL A 96 -24.08 7.02 29.31
N ARG A 97 -24.24 8.07 30.13
CA ARG A 97 -23.78 9.41 29.77
C ARG A 97 -22.26 9.47 29.58
N LEU A 98 -21.48 8.79 30.44
CA LEU A 98 -20.02 8.73 30.30
C LEU A 98 -19.60 7.93 29.04
N LEU A 99 -20.24 6.78 28.79
CA LEU A 99 -20.03 5.96 27.58
C LEU A 99 -20.32 6.74 26.30
N ASP A 100 -21.34 7.59 26.32
CA ASP A 100 -21.66 8.42 25.17
C ASP A 100 -20.68 9.59 24.97
N ARG A 101 -20.14 10.14 26.05
CA ARG A 101 -19.16 11.24 25.95
C ARG A 101 -17.76 10.75 25.57
N VAL A 102 -17.35 9.58 26.05
CA VAL A 102 -16.00 9.05 25.77
C VAL A 102 -15.82 8.72 24.28
N SER A 103 -16.89 8.36 23.55
CA SER A 103 -16.83 8.13 22.11
C SER A 103 -16.61 9.39 21.26
N ALA A 104 -16.78 10.58 21.85
CA ALA A 104 -16.52 11.85 21.16
C ALA A 104 -15.06 12.33 21.29
N LEU A 105 -14.26 11.70 22.17
CA LEU A 105 -12.88 12.09 22.40
C LEU A 105 -12.00 11.79 21.18
N GLN A 106 -11.18 12.76 20.79
CA GLN A 106 -10.19 12.53 19.75
C GLN A 106 -8.95 11.81 20.32
N PRO A 107 -8.24 11.00 19.54
CA PRO A 107 -7.03 10.33 19.99
C PRO A 107 -5.94 11.28 20.51
N ALA A 108 -5.88 12.51 19.98
CA ALA A 108 -4.98 13.54 20.47
C ALA A 108 -5.35 14.02 21.88
N ASP A 109 -6.64 14.26 22.14
CA ASP A 109 -7.14 14.67 23.45
C ASP A 109 -6.91 13.57 24.49
N ILE A 110 -7.15 12.31 24.12
CA ILE A 110 -6.88 11.16 24.99
C ILE A 110 -5.39 11.12 25.36
N ALA A 111 -4.49 11.32 24.40
CA ALA A 111 -3.05 11.30 24.65
C ALA A 111 -2.59 12.47 25.54
N ASP A 112 -3.23 13.63 25.42
CA ASP A 112 -2.88 14.83 26.18
C ASP A 112 -3.51 14.84 27.59
N TRP A 113 -4.68 14.22 27.78
CA TRP A 113 -5.42 14.23 29.05
C TRP A 113 -5.28 12.96 29.88
N ALA A 114 -4.84 11.83 29.30
CA ALA A 114 -4.73 10.58 30.04
C ALA A 114 -3.56 10.64 31.02
N GLU A 115 -3.87 10.43 32.29
CA GLU A 115 -2.91 10.46 33.37
C GLU A 115 -2.37 9.05 33.67
N THR A 116 -1.19 8.99 34.29
CA THR A 116 -0.69 7.74 34.87
C THR A 116 -1.57 7.33 36.06
N PRO A 117 -1.91 6.05 36.24
CA PRO A 117 -2.70 5.59 37.36
C PRO A 117 -2.04 6.01 38.69
N PRO A 118 -2.79 6.64 39.61
CA PRO A 118 -2.25 6.99 40.91
C PRO A 118 -2.01 5.72 41.73
N ALA A 119 -1.33 5.85 42.87
CA ALA A 119 -1.35 4.81 43.88
C ALA A 119 -2.78 4.69 44.44
N TRP A 120 -3.63 3.87 43.82
CA TRP A 120 -5.08 3.80 44.10
C TRP A 120 -5.41 3.70 45.59
N ARG A 121 -4.59 2.96 46.34
CA ARG A 121 -4.69 2.84 47.80
C ARG A 121 -4.69 4.18 48.54
N SER A 122 -3.91 5.18 48.12
CA SER A 122 -3.86 6.49 48.79
C SER A 122 -5.12 7.33 48.56
N TYR A 123 -5.96 6.95 47.60
CA TYR A 123 -7.19 7.65 47.24
C TYR A 123 -8.45 6.87 47.62
N TRP A 124 -8.32 5.75 48.33
CA TRP A 124 -9.46 4.90 48.71
C TRP A 124 -10.56 5.70 49.42
N GLU A 125 -10.18 6.54 50.40
CA GLU A 125 -11.08 7.40 51.18
C GLU A 125 -11.45 8.71 50.46
N GLN A 126 -10.89 8.99 49.29
CA GLN A 126 -11.10 10.23 48.54
C GLN A 126 -11.44 10.00 47.05
N PRO A 127 -12.45 9.14 46.74
CA PRO A 127 -12.81 8.83 45.36
C PRO A 127 -13.21 10.07 44.56
N ALA A 128 -13.84 11.06 45.19
CA ALA A 128 -14.24 12.33 44.56
C ALA A 128 -13.07 13.09 43.91
N ALA A 129 -11.85 12.95 44.42
CA ALA A 129 -10.65 13.56 43.82
C ALA A 129 -10.25 12.90 42.49
N LEU A 130 -10.74 11.69 42.23
CA LEU A 130 -10.45 10.90 41.03
C LEU A 130 -11.58 10.92 40.01
N ARG A 131 -12.84 11.10 40.44
CA ARG A 131 -14.00 11.01 39.54
C ARG A 131 -13.90 11.99 38.36
N GLY A 132 -14.18 11.47 37.17
CA GLY A 132 -14.13 12.24 35.92
C GLY A 132 -12.73 12.48 35.36
N ARG A 133 -11.66 11.98 35.99
CA ARG A 133 -10.30 12.01 35.44
C ARG A 133 -10.05 10.83 34.53
N LEU A 134 -9.23 11.03 33.52
CA LEU A 134 -8.88 10.02 32.52
C LEU A 134 -7.55 9.37 32.91
N PHE A 135 -7.52 8.03 32.97
CA PHE A 135 -6.30 7.28 33.29
C PHE A 135 -5.97 6.29 32.18
N ALA A 136 -4.69 6.17 31.85
CA ALA A 136 -4.17 5.15 30.95
C ALA A 136 -3.59 3.98 31.75
N ILE A 137 -4.26 2.81 31.69
CA ILE A 137 -3.77 1.57 32.30
C ILE A 137 -3.33 0.58 31.23
N GLU A 138 -2.34 -0.25 31.56
CA GLU A 138 -1.92 -1.38 30.75
C GLU A 138 -2.11 -2.67 31.56
N GLY A 139 -2.57 -3.73 30.90
CA GLY A 139 -2.80 -4.99 31.57
C GLY A 139 -3.16 -6.11 30.62
N ARG A 140 -3.71 -7.19 31.17
CA ARG A 140 -4.20 -8.35 30.43
C ARG A 140 -5.69 -8.53 30.66
N LEU A 141 -6.39 -8.84 29.58
CA LEU A 141 -7.80 -9.17 29.64
C LEU A 141 -7.99 -10.49 30.39
N ARG A 142 -8.91 -10.52 31.35
CA ARG A 142 -9.29 -11.72 32.10
C ARG A 142 -10.65 -12.25 31.66
N ASP A 143 -11.58 -11.34 31.43
CA ASP A 143 -12.94 -11.67 31.06
C ASP A 143 -13.60 -10.46 30.37
N ALA A 144 -14.62 -10.69 29.56
CA ALA A 144 -15.49 -9.67 29.03
C ALA A 144 -16.92 -10.19 28.90
N GLN A 145 -17.91 -9.41 29.31
CA GLN A 145 -19.31 -9.79 29.19
C GLN A 145 -20.15 -8.65 28.67
N ALA A 146 -21.14 -8.95 27.84
CA ALA A 146 -22.13 -7.99 27.38
C ALA A 146 -23.17 -7.74 28.48
N ALA A 147 -23.57 -6.50 28.64
CA ALA A 147 -24.69 -6.09 29.49
C ALA A 147 -25.62 -5.18 28.70
N ASP A 148 -26.92 -5.48 28.76
CA ASP A 148 -27.95 -4.68 28.09
C ASP A 148 -28.30 -3.48 28.97
N VAL A 149 -28.52 -2.34 28.32
CA VAL A 149 -29.01 -1.12 28.97
C VAL A 149 -30.51 -1.23 29.18
N THR A 150 -31.03 -0.67 30.28
CA THR A 150 -32.49 -0.58 30.48
C THR A 150 -33.21 0.02 29.25
N PRO A 151 -34.36 -0.53 28.81
CA PRO A 151 -35.00 -0.14 27.55
C PRO A 151 -35.29 1.37 27.44
N GLU A 152 -35.69 2.00 28.55
CA GLU A 152 -35.98 3.43 28.63
C GLU A 152 -34.73 4.28 28.37
N LEU A 153 -33.60 3.88 28.95
CA LEU A 153 -32.34 4.59 28.80
C LEU A 153 -31.71 4.30 27.43
N ALA A 154 -31.87 3.09 26.91
CA ALA A 154 -31.45 2.71 25.56
C ALA A 154 -32.17 3.55 24.49
N ALA A 155 -33.49 3.73 24.62
CA ALA A 155 -34.28 4.55 23.70
C ALA A 155 -33.85 6.02 23.71
N ARG A 156 -33.40 6.54 24.86
CA ARG A 156 -33.02 7.95 25.04
C ARG A 156 -31.57 8.24 24.64
N SER A 157 -30.65 7.31 24.91
CA SER A 157 -29.22 7.46 24.65
C SER A 157 -28.76 6.93 23.30
N GLY A 158 -29.53 6.02 22.70
CA GLY A 158 -29.11 5.26 21.52
C GLY A 158 -28.10 4.13 21.83
N ILE A 159 -27.76 3.91 23.10
CA ILE A 159 -26.87 2.83 23.54
C ILE A 159 -27.73 1.72 24.13
N SER A 160 -27.85 0.59 23.42
CA SER A 160 -28.63 -0.57 23.87
C SER A 160 -27.80 -1.57 24.69
N ARG A 161 -26.48 -1.54 24.55
CA ARG A 161 -25.56 -2.51 25.13
C ARG A 161 -24.21 -1.87 25.41
N TYR A 162 -23.56 -2.32 26.47
CA TYR A 162 -22.17 -2.07 26.78
C TYR A 162 -21.49 -3.37 27.21
N TYR A 163 -20.19 -3.30 27.45
CA TYR A 163 -19.38 -4.46 27.82
C TYR A 163 -18.65 -4.20 29.13
N ILE A 164 -18.59 -5.21 29.99
CA ILE A 164 -17.85 -5.18 31.24
C ILE A 164 -16.63 -6.07 31.05
N CYS A 165 -15.45 -5.46 30.99
CA CYS A 165 -14.18 -6.13 30.83
C CYS A 165 -13.43 -6.15 32.17
N THR A 166 -12.92 -7.30 32.56
CA THR A 166 -12.02 -7.43 33.71
C THR A 166 -10.59 -7.39 33.21
N VAL A 167 -9.83 -6.38 33.63
CA VAL A 167 -8.42 -6.20 33.23
C VAL A 167 -7.55 -6.30 34.48
N ALA A 168 -6.46 -7.07 34.40
CA ALA A 168 -5.47 -7.15 35.48
C ALA A 168 -4.14 -6.55 35.01
N ASP A 169 -3.55 -5.64 35.78
CA ASP A 169 -2.20 -5.14 35.49
C ASP A 169 -1.10 -6.11 35.92
N GLU A 170 0.17 -5.71 35.72
CA GLU A 170 1.34 -6.53 36.08
C GLU A 170 1.51 -6.71 37.60
N LEU A 171 0.95 -5.81 38.41
CA LEU A 171 0.97 -5.88 39.88
C LEU A 171 -0.20 -6.71 40.43
N GLY A 172 -1.07 -7.22 39.55
CA GLY A 172 -2.24 -8.01 39.91
C GLY A 172 -3.44 -7.19 40.36
N LEU A 173 -3.41 -5.86 40.19
CA LEU A 173 -4.57 -5.02 40.47
C LEU A 173 -5.62 -5.23 39.38
N THR A 174 -6.87 -5.39 39.81
CA THR A 174 -8.00 -5.66 38.92
C THR A 174 -8.82 -4.39 38.68
N TYR A 175 -9.10 -4.10 37.42
CA TYR A 175 -9.92 -2.98 36.96
C TYR A 175 -11.23 -3.51 36.36
N SER A 176 -12.34 -2.90 36.74
CA SER A 176 -13.64 -3.12 36.10
C SER A 176 -13.82 -2.08 35.00
N VAL A 177 -13.60 -2.48 33.75
CA VAL A 177 -13.62 -1.58 32.59
C VAL A 177 -14.96 -1.70 31.88
N TYR A 178 -15.76 -0.65 31.93
CA TYR A 178 -17.01 -0.54 31.22
C TYR A 178 -16.75 0.11 29.86
N ALA A 179 -16.93 -0.65 28.79
CA ALA A 179 -16.63 -0.24 27.43
C ALA A 179 -17.90 -0.12 26.59
N ARG A 180 -17.99 0.92 25.75
CA ARG A 180 -19.09 1.08 24.79
C ARG A 180 -19.03 0.00 23.71
N ARG A 181 -17.83 -0.32 23.24
CA ARG A 181 -17.52 -1.32 22.21
C ARG A 181 -16.37 -2.21 22.67
N ILE A 182 -16.32 -3.42 22.13
CA ILE A 182 -15.15 -4.31 22.23
C ILE A 182 -14.60 -4.59 20.83
N PRO A 183 -13.33 -4.98 20.71
CA PRO A 183 -12.76 -5.44 19.43
C PRO A 183 -13.64 -6.50 18.76
N ALA A 184 -13.92 -6.34 17.46
CA ALA A 184 -14.78 -7.26 16.71
C ALA A 184 -14.23 -8.70 16.72
N ALA A 185 -12.90 -8.83 16.70
CA ALA A 185 -12.19 -10.11 16.77
C ALA A 185 -12.36 -10.87 18.10
N TRP A 186 -12.90 -10.24 19.16
CA TRP A 186 -13.24 -10.93 20.41
C TRP A 186 -14.55 -11.71 20.32
N SER A 187 -15.30 -11.57 19.22
CA SER A 187 -16.51 -12.37 18.97
C SER A 187 -16.19 -13.49 17.97
N PRO A 188 -16.61 -14.75 18.22
CA PRO A 188 -17.45 -15.19 19.33
C PRO A 188 -16.68 -15.55 20.62
N ARG A 189 -15.34 -15.48 20.60
CA ARG A 189 -14.49 -15.92 21.72
C ARG A 189 -13.53 -14.81 22.16
N ILE A 190 -13.59 -14.49 23.45
CA ILE A 190 -12.73 -13.51 24.09
C ILE A 190 -11.31 -14.08 24.26
N PRO A 191 -10.28 -13.34 23.85
CA PRO A 191 -8.90 -13.79 23.98
C PRO A 191 -8.36 -13.49 25.38
N GLU A 192 -8.64 -14.40 26.32
CA GLU A 192 -8.10 -14.32 27.68
C GLU A 192 -6.55 -14.25 27.66
N GLY A 193 -6.00 -13.33 28.45
CA GLY A 193 -4.56 -13.13 28.59
C GLY A 193 -3.94 -12.18 27.57
N ASP A 194 -4.67 -11.75 26.53
CA ASP A 194 -4.18 -10.75 25.58
C ASP A 194 -3.91 -9.41 26.26
N ARG A 195 -2.89 -8.71 25.76
CA ARG A 195 -2.52 -7.40 26.28
C ARG A 195 -3.53 -6.37 25.83
N VAL A 196 -3.94 -5.52 26.76
CA VAL A 196 -4.86 -4.41 26.52
C VAL A 196 -4.33 -3.13 27.15
N ARG A 197 -4.66 -1.99 26.53
CA ARG A 197 -4.49 -0.67 27.13
C ARG A 197 -5.85 -0.01 27.21
N VAL A 198 -6.17 0.58 28.36
CA VAL A 198 -7.45 1.27 28.56
C VAL A 198 -7.15 2.71 28.92
N SER A 199 -7.66 3.64 28.11
CA SER A 199 -7.77 5.05 28.49
C SER A 199 -9.21 5.26 28.96
N GLY A 200 -9.40 5.29 30.27
CA GLY A 200 -10.74 5.23 30.87
C GLY A 200 -10.96 6.28 31.94
N ILE A 201 -12.17 6.80 31.98
CA ILE A 201 -12.61 7.78 32.98
C ILE A 201 -12.88 7.04 34.28
N PHE A 202 -12.23 7.43 35.38
CA PHE A 202 -12.57 6.88 36.69
C PHE A 202 -13.95 7.36 37.12
N MET A 203 -14.86 6.41 37.40
CA MET A 203 -16.22 6.70 37.85
C MET A 203 -16.37 6.49 39.36
N LYS A 204 -15.97 5.31 39.85
CA LYS A 204 -16.13 4.89 41.25
C LYS A 204 -15.27 3.65 41.55
N TRP A 205 -15.26 3.21 42.80
CA TRP A 205 -14.81 1.87 43.17
C TRP A 205 -15.93 0.85 42.88
N SER A 206 -15.67 -0.18 42.07
CA SER A 206 -16.64 -1.27 41.82
C SER A 206 -16.71 -2.27 42.98
N GLY A 207 -15.71 -2.25 43.87
CA GLY A 207 -15.56 -3.15 45.01
C GLY A 207 -14.13 -3.14 45.54
N GLY A 208 -13.76 -4.23 46.23
CA GLY A 208 -12.42 -4.44 46.77
C GLY A 208 -12.25 -3.93 48.20
N SER A 209 -10.98 -3.79 48.60
CA SER A 209 -10.57 -3.30 49.92
C SER A 209 -9.46 -2.25 49.74
N PRO A 210 -9.07 -1.50 50.79
CA PRO A 210 -7.95 -0.57 50.71
C PRO A 210 -6.64 -1.21 50.22
N ASP A 211 -6.43 -2.50 50.50
CA ASP A 211 -5.24 -3.26 50.09
C ASP A 211 -5.34 -3.81 48.66
N SER A 212 -6.56 -3.95 48.13
CA SER A 212 -6.82 -4.44 46.77
C SER A 212 -8.02 -3.68 46.17
N PRO A 213 -7.87 -2.39 45.85
CA PRO A 213 -8.95 -1.59 45.32
C PRO A 213 -9.34 -2.09 43.92
N GLN A 214 -10.61 -1.95 43.54
CA GLN A 214 -11.06 -2.25 42.19
C GLN A 214 -11.61 -0.98 41.52
N PRO A 215 -10.76 -0.24 40.79
CA PRO A 215 -11.21 0.95 40.07
C PRO A 215 -12.19 0.59 38.96
N LEU A 216 -13.29 1.33 38.85
CA LEU A 216 -14.21 1.28 37.72
C LEU A 216 -13.86 2.36 36.72
N LEU A 217 -13.45 1.95 35.52
CA LEU A 217 -13.09 2.84 34.42
C LEU A 217 -14.11 2.75 33.28
N VAL A 218 -14.49 3.89 32.71
CA VAL A 218 -15.39 3.97 31.55
C VAL A 218 -14.61 4.36 30.30
N THR A 219 -14.70 3.58 29.22
CA THR A 219 -13.94 3.78 27.97
C THR A 219 -14.81 3.57 26.74
N ASP A 220 -14.43 4.11 25.57
CA ASP A 220 -15.12 3.78 24.32
C ASP A 220 -14.82 2.32 23.93
N ARG A 221 -13.53 1.99 23.86
CA ARG A 221 -13.04 0.64 23.51
C ARG A 221 -11.68 0.38 24.18
N PRO A 222 -11.43 -0.83 24.73
CA PRO A 222 -10.09 -1.22 25.14
C PRO A 222 -9.18 -1.37 23.91
N ALA A 223 -8.00 -0.73 23.92
CA ALA A 223 -6.97 -0.98 22.91
C ALA A 223 -6.45 -2.42 23.06
N TRP A 224 -6.30 -3.13 21.94
CA TRP A 224 -6.03 -4.57 21.92
C TRP A 224 -4.73 -4.89 21.19
N PHE A 225 -3.85 -5.63 21.87
CA PHE A 225 -2.52 -6.00 21.38
C PHE A 225 -2.35 -7.52 21.42
N PRO A 226 -2.93 -8.25 20.43
CA PRO A 226 -2.85 -9.71 20.38
C PRO A 226 -1.40 -10.21 20.29
N ASP A 227 -1.17 -11.47 20.65
CA ASP A 227 0.15 -12.12 20.51
C ASP A 227 0.48 -12.53 19.06
N ASN A 228 0.25 -11.62 18.13
CA ASN A 228 0.73 -11.71 16.75
C ASN A 228 1.82 -10.65 16.52
N LEU A 229 2.44 -10.66 15.32
CA LEU A 229 3.52 -9.71 15.03
C LEU A 229 3.06 -8.25 15.17
N LEU A 230 1.88 -7.92 14.62
CA LEU A 230 1.37 -6.55 14.61
C LEU A 230 1.09 -6.02 16.03
N GLY A 231 0.46 -6.84 16.88
CA GLY A 231 0.24 -6.52 18.29
C GLY A 231 1.54 -6.46 19.11
N ARG A 232 2.53 -7.32 18.82
CA ARG A 232 3.88 -7.22 19.43
C ARG A 232 4.64 -5.96 19.03
N LEU A 233 4.42 -5.46 17.82
CA LEU A 233 4.91 -4.17 17.36
C LEU A 233 4.13 -2.98 17.97
N GLY A 234 3.15 -3.23 18.83
CA GLY A 234 2.41 -2.21 19.57
C GLY A 234 1.36 -1.47 18.73
N MET A 235 0.79 -2.12 17.73
CA MET A 235 -0.43 -1.67 17.05
C MET A 235 -1.65 -2.01 17.89
N ASP A 236 -2.54 -1.05 18.13
CA ASP A 236 -3.89 -1.34 18.61
C ASP A 236 -4.70 -1.98 17.48
N CYS A 237 -4.75 -3.31 17.45
CA CYS A 237 -5.41 -4.07 16.38
C CYS A 237 -6.91 -3.83 16.30
N ALA A 238 -7.53 -3.29 17.34
CA ALA A 238 -8.96 -3.01 17.33
C ALA A 238 -9.31 -1.66 16.69
N LEU A 239 -8.31 -0.86 16.28
CA LEU A 239 -8.52 0.23 15.33
C LEU A 239 -8.83 -0.26 13.92
N LEU A 240 -8.53 -1.53 13.62
CA LEU A 240 -8.84 -2.14 12.33
C LEU A 240 -10.34 -2.30 12.11
N ASP A 241 -11.14 -2.37 13.18
CA ASP A 241 -12.60 -2.46 13.11
C ASP A 241 -13.24 -1.22 12.46
N ASP A 242 -12.57 -0.06 12.52
CA ASP A 242 -13.04 1.20 11.95
C ASP A 242 -12.52 1.43 10.51
N VAL A 243 -11.69 0.52 9.97
CA VAL A 243 -11.13 0.63 8.61
C VAL A 243 -12.14 0.11 7.58
N PRO A 244 -12.63 0.94 6.65
CA PRO A 244 -13.54 0.48 5.61
C PRO A 244 -12.76 -0.33 4.58
N VAL A 245 -12.98 -1.64 4.58
CA VAL A 245 -12.34 -2.56 3.64
C VAL A 245 -13.30 -2.82 2.47
N GLY A 246 -12.90 -2.45 1.25
CA GLY A 246 -13.75 -2.43 0.05
C GLY A 246 -14.62 -3.67 -0.12
N GLY A 247 -15.89 -3.57 0.27
CA GLY A 247 -16.90 -4.64 0.22
C GLY A 247 -18.27 -4.09 0.60
N LYS A 248 -19.34 -4.89 0.47
CA LYS A 248 -20.63 -4.56 1.08
C LYS A 248 -20.48 -4.79 2.59
N SER A 249 -20.40 -3.72 3.38
CA SER A 249 -20.39 -3.81 4.86
C SER A 249 -21.65 -4.57 5.30
N GLN A 250 -21.48 -5.63 6.10
CA GLN A 250 -22.59 -6.43 6.66
C GLN A 250 -23.05 -5.95 8.04
N THR A 251 -22.38 -4.96 8.63
CA THR A 251 -22.71 -4.47 9.97
C THR A 251 -23.62 -3.25 9.89
N GLY A 252 -24.92 -3.51 9.75
CA GLY A 252 -25.97 -2.54 10.01
C GLY A 252 -26.10 -2.32 11.52
N ALA A 253 -25.41 -1.32 12.05
CA ALA A 253 -25.71 -0.73 13.36
C ALA A 253 -25.12 0.69 13.46
N GLY A 254 -25.85 1.67 12.93
CA GLY A 254 -25.92 3.01 13.52
C GLY A 254 -24.75 3.98 13.35
N GLY A 255 -24.06 4.00 12.20
CA GLY A 255 -23.12 5.08 11.87
C GLY A 255 -23.17 5.48 10.39
N ASP A 256 -22.84 6.73 10.09
CA ASP A 256 -22.60 7.25 8.73
C ASP A 256 -21.53 6.40 8.03
N GLU A 257 -21.94 5.31 7.38
CA GLU A 257 -21.09 4.53 6.48
C GLU A 257 -20.81 5.37 5.23
N PRO A 258 -19.54 5.59 4.85
CA PRO A 258 -19.22 6.35 3.66
C PRO A 258 -19.84 5.68 2.44
N THR A 259 -20.84 6.33 1.85
CA THR A 259 -21.49 5.85 0.62
C THR A 259 -20.64 6.23 -0.59
N GLY A 260 -20.45 5.31 -1.53
CA GLY A 260 -19.73 5.59 -2.78
C GLY A 260 -18.20 5.49 -2.68
N LEU A 261 -17.50 6.47 -3.26
CA LEU A 261 -16.03 6.43 -3.44
C LEU A 261 -15.25 6.78 -2.16
N GLU A 262 -15.88 7.48 -1.21
CA GLU A 262 -15.21 7.99 0.00
C GLU A 262 -14.57 6.89 0.85
N ARG A 263 -15.19 5.71 0.88
CA ARG A 263 -14.67 4.52 1.58
C ARG A 263 -13.28 4.09 1.11
N PHE A 264 -12.91 4.44 -0.12
CA PHE A 264 -11.61 4.10 -0.71
C PHE A 264 -10.55 5.18 -0.46
N PHE A 265 -10.89 6.29 0.19
CA PHE A 265 -9.93 7.31 0.60
C PHE A 265 -9.56 7.17 2.08
N LEU A 266 -8.48 7.83 2.48
CA LEU A 266 -8.09 7.98 3.86
C LEU A 266 -8.92 9.14 4.41
N THR A 267 -9.69 8.85 5.43
CA THR A 267 -10.64 9.76 6.07
C THR A 267 -10.26 9.95 7.53
N GLY A 268 -10.94 10.85 8.24
CA GLY A 268 -10.74 10.98 9.69
C GLY A 268 -10.95 9.66 10.45
N ARG A 269 -11.81 8.77 9.94
CA ARG A 269 -12.18 7.49 10.59
C ARG A 269 -11.04 6.48 10.63
N ASP A 270 -10.28 6.36 9.55
CA ASP A 270 -9.22 5.39 9.38
C ASP A 270 -7.81 6.03 9.43
N ARG A 271 -7.72 7.36 9.55
CA ARG A 271 -6.44 8.09 9.74
C ARG A 271 -5.64 7.56 10.93
N GLU A 272 -6.27 7.35 12.09
CA GLU A 272 -5.59 6.90 13.30
C GLU A 272 -5.02 5.48 13.13
N ALA A 273 -5.80 4.57 12.57
CA ALA A 273 -5.37 3.19 12.29
C ALA A 273 -4.19 3.15 11.30
N PHE A 274 -4.25 3.98 10.24
CA PHE A 274 -3.18 4.11 9.25
C PHE A 274 -1.85 4.52 9.90
N TYR A 275 -1.86 5.62 10.66
CA TYR A 275 -0.64 6.15 11.28
C TYR A 275 -0.12 5.27 12.42
N GLN A 276 -1.01 4.62 13.19
CA GLN A 276 -0.57 3.63 14.18
C GLN A 276 0.06 2.40 13.54
N MET A 277 -0.49 1.90 12.42
CA MET A 277 0.12 0.76 11.71
C MET A 277 1.47 1.15 11.12
N LEU A 278 1.59 2.36 10.58
CA LEU A 278 2.85 2.91 10.08
C LEU A 278 3.88 3.06 11.21
N ALA A 279 3.46 3.56 12.38
CA ALA A 279 4.30 3.63 13.58
C ALA A 279 4.75 2.23 14.03
N ALA A 280 3.83 1.26 14.10
CA ALA A 280 4.12 -0.12 14.47
C ALA A 280 5.12 -0.77 13.51
N ALA A 281 4.93 -0.61 12.19
CA ALA A 281 5.90 -1.08 11.19
C ALA A 281 7.28 -0.42 11.38
N GLY A 282 7.32 0.86 11.76
CA GLY A 282 8.57 1.58 12.08
C GLY A 282 9.29 1.09 13.34
N ARG A 283 8.61 0.37 14.25
CA ARG A 283 9.24 -0.23 15.44
C ARG A 283 9.90 -1.59 15.16
N ALA A 284 9.56 -2.25 14.04
CA ALA A 284 10.22 -3.50 13.63
C ALA A 284 11.70 -3.26 13.36
N ARG A 285 12.58 -4.24 13.49
CA ARG A 285 13.99 -4.08 13.08
C ARG A 285 14.10 -4.07 11.55
N PRO A 286 15.14 -3.45 10.96
CA PRO A 286 15.42 -3.60 9.53
C PRO A 286 15.45 -5.07 9.12
N GLY A 287 14.75 -5.42 8.05
CA GLY A 287 14.58 -6.78 7.52
C GLY A 287 13.65 -7.70 8.33
N GLU A 288 13.18 -7.32 9.52
CA GLU A 288 12.37 -8.21 10.37
C GLU A 288 11.05 -8.63 9.71
N LEU A 289 10.32 -7.65 9.14
CA LEU A 289 9.06 -7.92 8.44
C LEU A 289 9.29 -8.84 7.23
N TYR A 290 10.38 -8.63 6.50
CA TYR A 290 10.76 -9.47 5.36
C TYR A 290 11.02 -10.91 5.78
N GLU A 291 11.86 -11.11 6.79
CA GLU A 291 12.18 -12.44 7.30
C GLU A 291 10.96 -13.15 7.88
N GLN A 292 10.06 -12.43 8.57
CA GLN A 292 8.83 -13.01 9.08
C GLN A 292 7.90 -13.44 7.96
N ALA A 293 7.66 -12.57 6.96
CA ALA A 293 6.79 -12.88 5.84
C ALA A 293 7.34 -14.04 5.00
N ARG A 294 8.66 -14.09 4.80
CA ARG A 294 9.34 -15.22 4.12
C ARG A 294 9.13 -16.54 4.86
N ARG A 295 9.29 -16.56 6.19
CA ARG A 295 9.01 -17.75 7.01
C ARG A 295 7.55 -18.21 6.90
N GLU A 296 6.59 -17.29 6.79
CA GLU A 296 5.19 -17.66 6.60
C GLU A 296 4.92 -18.28 5.22
N LEU A 297 5.54 -17.75 4.17
CA LEU A 297 5.49 -18.34 2.84
C LEU A 297 6.08 -19.76 2.82
N GLU A 298 7.27 -19.94 3.41
CA GLU A 298 7.93 -21.24 3.57
C GLU A 298 7.03 -22.25 4.32
N LYS A 299 6.40 -21.84 5.42
CA LYS A 299 5.44 -22.69 6.17
C LYS A 299 4.20 -23.06 5.35
N SER A 300 3.73 -22.15 4.50
CA SER A 300 2.57 -22.39 3.63
C SER A 300 2.90 -23.23 2.38
N GLY A 301 4.18 -23.55 2.15
CA GLY A 301 4.65 -24.25 0.95
C GLY A 301 4.46 -23.45 -0.34
N THR A 302 4.20 -22.14 -0.26
CA THR A 302 3.94 -21.28 -1.41
C THR A 302 5.12 -20.33 -1.61
N PRO A 303 5.71 -20.23 -2.81
CA PRO A 303 6.90 -19.42 -3.05
C PRO A 303 6.62 -17.90 -3.06
N VAL A 304 5.38 -17.49 -3.37
CA VAL A 304 4.97 -16.09 -3.50
C VAL A 304 3.54 -15.93 -2.97
N PHE A 305 3.24 -14.78 -2.36
CA PHE A 305 1.88 -14.49 -1.92
C PHE A 305 0.94 -14.27 -3.14
N PRO A 306 -0.24 -14.92 -3.21
CA PRO A 306 -1.18 -14.74 -4.32
C PRO A 306 -1.84 -13.35 -4.26
N VAL A 307 -1.37 -12.40 -5.08
CA VAL A 307 -1.81 -11.00 -5.05
C VAL A 307 -3.30 -10.84 -5.32
N VAL A 308 -3.89 -11.76 -6.09
CA VAL A 308 -5.33 -11.76 -6.40
C VAL A 308 -6.21 -11.71 -5.14
N LYS A 309 -5.75 -12.27 -4.01
CA LYS A 309 -6.48 -12.23 -2.73
C LYS A 309 -6.59 -10.82 -2.17
N LEU A 310 -5.60 -9.97 -2.40
CA LEU A 310 -5.61 -8.57 -1.94
C LEU A 310 -6.66 -7.73 -2.68
N PHE A 311 -7.01 -8.12 -3.90
CA PHE A 311 -8.03 -7.47 -4.71
C PHE A 311 -9.44 -8.03 -4.43
N ASN A 312 -9.57 -9.35 -4.34
CA ASN A 312 -10.87 -10.02 -4.31
C ASN A 312 -11.39 -10.32 -2.89
N GLU A 313 -10.51 -10.45 -1.90
CA GLU A 313 -10.87 -10.81 -0.52
C GLU A 313 -10.31 -9.82 0.51
N PRO A 314 -10.42 -8.49 0.31
CA PRO A 314 -9.66 -7.52 1.09
C PRO A 314 -9.99 -7.59 2.60
N ALA A 315 -11.24 -7.89 2.97
CA ALA A 315 -11.66 -8.00 4.37
C ALA A 315 -10.91 -9.12 5.13
N SER A 316 -10.61 -10.25 4.48
CA SER A 316 -9.88 -11.37 5.11
C SER A 316 -8.36 -11.13 5.17
N GLN A 317 -7.87 -10.08 4.51
CA GLN A 317 -6.45 -9.73 4.49
C GLN A 317 -6.11 -8.57 5.44
N LEU A 318 -7.10 -7.91 6.06
CA LEU A 318 -6.88 -6.77 6.96
C LEU A 318 -5.87 -7.09 8.07
N GLY A 319 -4.79 -6.30 8.15
CA GLY A 319 -3.71 -6.47 9.13
C GLY A 319 -2.78 -7.67 8.87
N ARG A 320 -2.95 -8.40 7.76
CA ARG A 320 -2.10 -9.56 7.42
C ARG A 320 -0.78 -9.12 6.81
N LEU A 321 0.32 -9.66 7.32
CA LEU A 321 1.65 -9.48 6.73
C LEU A 321 1.77 -10.28 5.43
N VAL A 322 2.21 -9.63 4.35
CA VAL A 322 2.49 -10.26 3.07
C VAL A 322 3.87 -9.87 2.55
N LEU A 323 4.45 -10.72 1.70
CA LEU A 323 5.69 -10.44 0.99
C LEU A 323 5.42 -10.37 -0.51
N LEU A 324 5.78 -9.23 -1.09
CA LEU A 324 5.55 -8.90 -2.48
C LEU A 324 6.88 -8.70 -3.20
N TYR A 325 6.96 -9.21 -4.43
CA TYR A 325 8.10 -9.01 -5.33
C TYR A 325 7.59 -8.37 -6.62
N GLY A 326 8.18 -7.26 -7.03
CA GLY A 326 7.72 -6.57 -8.23
C GLY A 326 8.61 -5.41 -8.65
N THR A 327 8.16 -4.72 -9.69
CA THR A 327 8.83 -3.53 -10.21
C THR A 327 8.06 -2.29 -9.78
N ALA A 328 8.72 -1.42 -9.01
CA ALA A 328 8.19 -0.11 -8.66
C ALA A 328 8.28 0.82 -9.88
N ARG A 329 7.15 1.43 -10.24
CA ARG A 329 7.05 2.40 -11.36
C ARG A 329 6.84 3.84 -10.91
N ARG A 330 6.56 4.04 -9.62
CA ARG A 330 6.52 5.34 -8.95
C ARG A 330 6.91 5.16 -7.50
N ILE A 331 7.80 6.01 -7.01
CA ILE A 331 8.12 6.17 -5.60
C ILE A 331 8.13 7.65 -5.27
N GLU A 332 7.28 8.03 -4.32
CA GLU A 332 7.11 9.41 -3.88
C GLU A 332 7.31 9.51 -2.37
N LYS A 333 7.83 10.65 -1.92
CA LYS A 333 7.91 10.98 -0.50
C LYS A 333 6.68 11.81 -0.13
N ILE A 334 5.95 11.37 0.89
CA ILE A 334 4.78 12.07 1.42
C ILE A 334 5.16 12.71 2.75
N GLU A 335 5.09 14.04 2.80
CA GLU A 335 5.30 14.82 4.04
C GLU A 335 4.02 14.80 4.88
N VAL A 336 4.16 14.54 6.18
CA VAL A 336 3.06 14.53 7.15
C VAL A 336 2.96 15.90 7.79
N GLN A 337 1.89 16.63 7.45
CA GLN A 337 1.66 18.00 7.95
C GLN A 337 0.96 18.01 9.31
N ASP A 338 0.26 16.94 9.65
CA ASP A 338 -0.46 16.75 10.90
C ASP A 338 0.45 16.91 12.13
N ALA A 339 0.16 17.91 12.96
CA ALA A 339 0.98 18.22 14.14
C ALA A 339 0.84 17.17 15.25
N ASP A 340 -0.36 16.64 15.45
CA ASP A 340 -0.65 15.57 16.42
C ASP A 340 0.08 14.27 16.04
N ILE A 341 0.10 13.90 14.77
CA ILE A 341 0.79 12.70 14.28
C ILE A 341 2.31 12.83 14.45
N ARG A 342 2.88 13.98 14.10
CA ARG A 342 4.30 14.26 14.33
C ARG A 342 4.67 14.18 15.81
N ARG A 343 3.85 14.76 16.70
CA ARG A 343 4.06 14.75 18.15
C ARG A 343 3.94 13.34 18.75
N ARG A 344 2.88 12.61 18.41
CA ARG A 344 2.54 11.31 19.02
C ARG A 344 3.37 10.15 18.48
N PHE A 345 3.66 10.16 17.18
CA PHE A 345 4.31 9.02 16.51
C PHE A 345 5.70 9.33 15.95
N GLY A 346 6.13 10.60 15.93
CA GLY A 346 7.42 10.99 15.32
C GLY A 346 7.44 10.79 13.80
N ILE A 347 6.27 10.69 13.15
CA ILE A 347 6.14 10.46 11.72
C ILE A 347 6.11 11.83 11.03
N THR A 348 7.24 12.25 10.45
CA THR A 348 7.32 13.48 9.65
C THR A 348 7.08 13.24 8.16
N HIS A 349 7.36 12.04 7.69
CA HIS A 349 7.13 11.61 6.32
C HIS A 349 7.00 10.09 6.24
N TYR A 350 6.59 9.60 5.07
CA TYR A 350 6.68 8.21 4.63
C TYR A 350 6.85 8.16 3.11
N TYR A 351 7.04 6.98 2.55
CA TYR A 351 7.17 6.79 1.10
C TYR A 351 6.00 5.97 0.58
N SER A 352 5.45 6.37 -0.57
CA SER A 352 4.41 5.63 -1.29
C SER A 352 5.04 5.01 -2.54
N ILE A 353 4.90 3.69 -2.67
CA ILE A 353 5.51 2.87 -3.73
C ILE A 353 4.38 2.22 -4.53
N TYR A 354 4.31 2.52 -5.82
CA TYR A 354 3.40 1.85 -6.75
C TYR A 354 4.11 0.64 -7.35
N LEU A 355 3.89 -0.52 -6.74
CA LEU A 355 4.54 -1.79 -7.05
C LEU A 355 3.68 -2.59 -8.02
N PHE A 356 4.27 -3.09 -9.11
CA PHE A 356 3.60 -3.96 -10.08
C PHE A 356 4.18 -5.37 -9.96
N THR A 357 3.36 -6.35 -9.62
CA THR A 357 3.76 -7.76 -9.56
C THR A 357 3.39 -8.47 -10.85
N GLN A 358 3.97 -9.64 -11.09
CA GLN A 358 3.70 -10.43 -12.30
C GLN A 358 2.24 -10.87 -12.39
N ASP A 359 1.58 -11.07 -11.24
CA ASP A 359 0.20 -11.56 -11.11
C ASP A 359 -0.84 -10.45 -10.84
N SER A 360 -0.46 -9.16 -10.86
CA SER A 360 -1.40 -8.04 -10.61
C SER A 360 -2.15 -7.55 -11.84
N GLN A 361 -1.95 -8.17 -13.01
CA GLN A 361 -2.58 -7.77 -14.29
C GLN A 361 -2.39 -6.28 -14.62
N ASN A 362 -1.19 -5.76 -14.37
CA ASN A 362 -0.83 -4.35 -14.58
C ASN A 362 -1.63 -3.36 -13.69
N ASN A 363 -2.25 -3.83 -12.61
CA ASN A 363 -2.74 -2.97 -11.53
C ASN A 363 -1.64 -2.80 -10.48
N PRO A 364 -1.43 -1.59 -9.93
CA PRO A 364 -0.46 -1.39 -8.86
C PRO A 364 -0.99 -1.92 -7.53
N LEU A 365 -0.04 -2.26 -6.66
CA LEU A 365 -0.23 -2.30 -5.22
C LEU A 365 0.47 -1.06 -4.64
N VAL A 366 -0.24 -0.29 -3.83
CA VAL A 366 0.31 0.92 -3.19
C VAL A 366 0.88 0.51 -1.84
N CYS A 367 2.20 0.57 -1.70
CA CYS A 367 2.89 0.24 -0.46
C CYS A 367 3.40 1.52 0.21
N CYS A 368 2.86 1.85 1.37
CA CYS A 368 3.36 2.92 2.23
C CYS A 368 4.44 2.37 3.18
N VAL A 369 5.67 2.84 3.05
CA VAL A 369 6.79 2.40 3.90
C VAL A 369 7.38 3.56 4.71
N ARG A 370 7.89 3.26 5.92
CA ARG A 370 8.54 4.24 6.79
C ARG A 370 9.87 4.74 6.23
N GLU A 371 10.66 3.82 5.70
CA GLU A 371 12.03 4.05 5.28
C GLU A 371 12.23 3.53 3.86
N LEU A 372 13.09 4.20 3.10
CA LEU A 372 13.57 3.74 1.81
C LEU A 372 15.08 3.54 1.92
N PRO A 373 15.62 2.37 1.53
CA PRO A 373 17.06 2.15 1.56
C PRO A 373 17.85 3.21 0.80
N PRO A 374 19.06 3.54 1.26
CA PRO A 374 19.94 4.45 0.54
C PRO A 374 20.17 3.97 -0.90
N GLY A 375 20.10 4.92 -1.84
CA GLY A 375 20.40 4.65 -3.26
C GLY A 375 19.21 4.26 -4.13
N ILE A 376 18.01 4.10 -3.57
CA ILE A 376 16.79 4.00 -4.39
C ILE A 376 16.33 5.42 -4.76
N PRO A 377 16.32 5.80 -6.05
CA PRO A 377 15.89 7.13 -6.45
C PRO A 377 14.37 7.27 -6.29
N LEU A 378 13.91 8.44 -5.85
CA LEU A 378 12.51 8.83 -6.01
C LEU A 378 12.25 9.15 -7.49
N GLY A 379 11.03 8.92 -7.95
CA GLY A 379 10.67 9.23 -9.32
C GLY A 379 9.49 8.44 -9.84
N GLU A 380 9.12 8.74 -11.08
CA GLU A 380 8.00 8.14 -11.79
C GLU A 380 8.20 8.20 -13.31
N GLY A 381 7.30 7.56 -14.04
CA GLY A 381 7.20 7.67 -15.50
C GLY A 381 7.76 6.46 -16.26
N PRO A 382 7.75 6.50 -17.60
CA PRO A 382 7.97 5.31 -18.45
C PRO A 382 9.36 4.69 -18.33
N ARG A 383 10.35 5.46 -17.90
CA ARG A 383 11.75 5.02 -17.74
C ARG A 383 12.10 4.69 -16.29
N TYR A 384 11.19 4.94 -15.36
CA TYR A 384 11.39 4.64 -13.96
C TYR A 384 10.95 3.20 -13.68
N ALA A 385 11.90 2.36 -13.31
CA ALA A 385 11.67 0.97 -12.97
C ALA A 385 12.74 0.51 -11.98
N THR A 386 12.31 0.14 -10.78
CA THR A 386 13.19 -0.41 -9.73
C THR A 386 12.59 -1.70 -9.21
N ASP A 387 13.33 -2.81 -9.27
CA ASP A 387 12.86 -4.09 -8.75
C ASP A 387 13.03 -4.14 -7.23
N LEU A 388 11.93 -4.35 -6.52
CA LEU A 388 11.84 -4.29 -5.07
C LEU A 388 11.11 -5.51 -4.50
N ALA A 389 11.52 -5.89 -3.30
CA ALA A 389 10.75 -6.74 -2.40
C ALA A 389 10.17 -5.88 -1.28
N VAL A 390 8.88 -6.04 -0.98
CA VAL A 390 8.20 -5.28 0.08
C VAL A 390 7.45 -6.23 0.99
N ALA A 391 7.77 -6.17 2.28
CA ALA A 391 7.03 -6.86 3.33
C ALA A 391 6.15 -5.84 4.07
N ALA A 392 4.84 -6.00 3.97
CA ALA A 392 3.87 -5.02 4.44
C ALA A 392 2.59 -5.68 4.93
N PHE A 393 1.92 -5.03 5.88
CA PHE A 393 0.59 -5.40 6.33
C PHE A 393 -0.45 -4.85 5.35
N PHE A 394 -1.38 -5.68 4.90
CA PHE A 394 -2.51 -5.18 4.11
C PHE A 394 -3.42 -4.30 4.97
N TYR A 395 -3.78 -3.13 4.45
CA TYR A 395 -4.54 -2.12 5.18
C TYR A 395 -5.96 -1.97 4.65
N LYS A 396 -6.15 -1.60 3.37
CA LYS A 396 -7.47 -1.49 2.76
C LYS A 396 -7.38 -1.46 1.24
N THR A 397 -8.53 -1.44 0.58
CA THR A 397 -8.61 -1.03 -0.83
C THR A 397 -8.62 0.50 -0.91
N TRP A 398 -7.73 1.05 -1.73
CA TRP A 398 -7.52 2.49 -1.89
C TRP A 398 -7.88 2.95 -3.32
N GLY A 399 -8.53 4.10 -3.40
CA GLY A 399 -8.90 4.75 -4.65
C GLY A 399 -7.85 5.76 -5.06
N TYR A 400 -7.32 5.65 -6.27
CA TYR A 400 -6.37 6.61 -6.83
C TYR A 400 -6.75 6.98 -8.26
N ARG A 401 -6.23 8.12 -8.74
CA ARG A 401 -6.28 8.47 -10.16
C ARG A 401 -4.93 8.21 -10.79
N PRO A 402 -4.84 7.38 -11.84
CA PRO A 402 -3.62 7.29 -12.60
C PRO A 402 -3.42 8.62 -13.34
N GLU A 403 -2.18 9.10 -13.35
CA GLU A 403 -1.81 10.37 -13.98
C GLU A 403 -1.84 10.33 -15.51
N ARG A 404 -1.96 9.13 -16.10
CA ARG A 404 -2.15 8.99 -17.54
C ARG A 404 -3.59 9.32 -17.94
N ALA A 405 -3.73 10.45 -18.63
CA ALA A 405 -4.88 10.75 -19.46
C ALA A 405 -5.15 9.59 -20.43
N SER A 406 -6.36 9.03 -20.35
CA SER A 406 -6.95 8.32 -21.47
C SER A 406 -6.96 9.25 -22.68
N SER A 407 -6.34 8.80 -23.76
CA SER A 407 -6.25 9.51 -25.03
C SER A 407 -7.62 9.99 -25.55
N ASP A 408 -7.62 11.19 -26.13
CA ASP A 408 -8.58 11.72 -27.11
C ASP A 408 -9.99 12.21 -26.70
N THR A 409 -10.40 12.21 -25.43
CA THR A 409 -11.79 12.59 -25.09
C THR A 409 -12.00 13.65 -24.02
N GLY A 410 -10.96 14.33 -23.52
CA GLY A 410 -11.11 15.42 -22.54
C GLY A 410 -11.83 15.02 -21.24
N SER A 411 -12.05 13.72 -21.04
CA SER A 411 -12.79 13.17 -19.91
C SER A 411 -11.81 12.89 -18.79
N PRO A 412 -12.12 13.27 -17.53
CA PRO A 412 -11.24 13.02 -16.40
C PRO A 412 -10.98 11.52 -16.25
N THR A 413 -9.72 11.16 -15.97
CA THR A 413 -9.31 9.77 -15.83
C THR A 413 -10.14 9.09 -14.74
N PRO A 414 -10.74 7.91 -15.01
CA PRO A 414 -11.56 7.22 -14.03
C PRO A 414 -10.73 6.83 -12.81
N TRP A 415 -11.37 6.85 -11.63
CA TRP A 415 -10.79 6.32 -10.40
C TRP A 415 -10.47 4.82 -10.59
N GLN A 416 -9.28 4.44 -10.12
CA GLN A 416 -8.83 3.06 -10.06
C GLN A 416 -8.67 2.61 -8.61
N LEU A 417 -8.78 1.30 -8.38
CA LEU A 417 -8.65 0.70 -7.07
C LEU A 417 -7.35 -0.10 -6.98
N ALA A 418 -6.65 0.04 -5.86
CA ALA A 418 -5.44 -0.73 -5.56
C ALA A 418 -5.43 -1.18 -4.10
N PRO A 419 -4.86 -2.35 -3.79
CA PRO A 419 -4.45 -2.71 -2.43
C PRO A 419 -3.52 -1.65 -1.85
N LEU A 420 -3.85 -1.15 -0.66
CA LEU A 420 -2.98 -0.31 0.16
C LEU A 420 -2.36 -1.17 1.25
N LEU A 421 -1.03 -1.16 1.32
CA LEU A 421 -0.26 -1.92 2.30
C LEU A 421 0.68 -0.99 3.06
N ILE A 422 1.00 -1.34 4.30
CA ILE A 422 1.86 -0.55 5.19
C ILE A 422 3.03 -1.40 5.67
N GLY A 423 4.25 -0.97 5.38
CA GLY A 423 5.48 -1.70 5.69
C GLY A 423 6.54 -0.83 6.37
N ARG A 424 7.64 -1.46 6.76
CA ARG A 424 8.81 -0.75 7.31
C ARG A 424 9.64 -0.13 6.18
N GLU A 425 10.11 -0.99 5.28
CA GLU A 425 11.01 -0.63 4.20
C GLU A 425 10.74 -1.50 2.96
N ALA A 426 11.20 -1.03 1.81
CA ALA A 426 11.32 -1.84 0.60
C ALA A 426 12.78 -2.26 0.43
N LEU A 427 13.05 -3.47 -0.05
CA LEU A 427 14.40 -3.97 -0.26
C LEU A 427 14.70 -4.08 -1.75
N PRO A 428 15.87 -3.64 -2.25
CA PRO A 428 16.23 -3.82 -3.65
C PRO A 428 16.40 -5.30 -3.97
N LEU A 429 15.78 -5.76 -5.05
CA LEU A 429 16.08 -7.08 -5.60
C LEU A 429 17.38 -6.99 -6.37
N ALA A 430 18.38 -7.79 -5.98
CA ALA A 430 19.59 -7.92 -6.76
C ALA A 430 19.19 -8.39 -8.17
N LYS A 431 19.50 -7.58 -9.19
CA LYS A 431 19.34 -8.00 -10.57
C LYS A 431 20.16 -9.28 -10.73
N ALA A 432 19.49 -10.39 -11.06
CA ALA A 432 20.21 -11.61 -11.45
C ALA A 432 21.16 -11.20 -12.59
N ASP A 433 22.46 -11.23 -12.34
CA ASP A 433 23.47 -10.81 -13.30
C ASP A 433 23.33 -11.67 -14.56
N SER A 434 22.70 -11.11 -15.59
CA SER A 434 22.59 -11.70 -16.93
C SER A 434 23.94 -11.79 -17.66
N ARG A 435 25.05 -11.47 -16.97
CA ARG A 435 26.42 -11.60 -17.48
C ARG A 435 26.79 -13.03 -17.84
N ASN A 436 26.26 -14.05 -17.15
CA ASN A 436 26.67 -15.43 -17.40
C ASN A 436 26.02 -16.04 -18.65
N THR A 437 24.79 -15.65 -19.01
CA THR A 437 24.15 -16.13 -20.23
C THR A 437 24.80 -15.52 -21.47
N ALA A 438 25.11 -14.22 -21.49
CA ALA A 438 25.79 -13.59 -22.62
C ALA A 438 27.20 -14.15 -22.87
N ALA A 439 27.94 -14.51 -21.81
CA ALA A 439 29.25 -15.14 -21.95
C ALA A 439 29.16 -16.56 -22.54
N LEU A 440 28.18 -17.37 -22.09
CA LEU A 440 27.94 -18.69 -22.64
C LEU A 440 27.48 -18.64 -24.11
N THR A 441 26.55 -17.74 -24.47
CA THR A 441 26.14 -17.57 -25.88
C THR A 441 27.29 -17.07 -26.74
N GLY A 442 28.15 -16.19 -26.20
CA GLY A 442 29.37 -15.74 -26.87
C GLY A 442 30.34 -16.87 -27.16
N ILE A 443 30.54 -17.81 -26.22
CA ILE A 443 31.39 -19.00 -26.43
C ILE A 443 30.82 -19.90 -27.53
N PHE A 444 29.50 -20.11 -27.58
CA PHE A 444 28.88 -20.92 -28.63
C PHE A 444 29.03 -20.30 -30.02
N ILE A 445 28.78 -18.99 -30.15
CA ILE A 445 28.93 -18.28 -31.43
C ILE A 445 30.38 -18.27 -31.90
N THR A 446 31.32 -18.04 -30.98
CA THR A 446 32.76 -18.02 -31.30
C THR A 446 33.27 -19.41 -31.67
N GLY A 447 32.81 -20.46 -30.96
CA GLY A 447 33.12 -21.85 -31.27
C GLY A 447 32.59 -22.28 -32.63
N LEU A 448 31.35 -21.91 -32.97
CA LEU A 448 30.75 -22.20 -34.26
C LEU A 448 31.53 -21.52 -35.41
N LEU A 449 31.90 -20.25 -35.25
CA LEU A 449 32.71 -19.52 -36.23
C LEU A 449 34.08 -20.17 -36.45
N LEU A 450 34.71 -20.66 -35.39
CA LEU A 450 36.03 -21.31 -35.46
C LEU A 450 35.94 -22.66 -36.19
N VAL A 451 34.87 -23.43 -35.98
CA VAL A 451 34.62 -24.67 -36.73
C VAL A 451 34.39 -24.37 -38.21
N VAL A 452 33.58 -23.37 -38.55
CA VAL A 452 33.36 -22.95 -39.95
C VAL A 452 34.68 -22.53 -40.60
N LEU A 453 35.51 -21.76 -39.89
CA LEU A 453 36.83 -21.35 -40.38
C LEU A 453 37.74 -22.56 -40.63
N LEU A 454 37.78 -23.53 -39.71
CA LEU A 454 38.59 -24.74 -39.85
C LEU A 454 38.12 -25.61 -41.02
N VAL A 455 36.81 -25.77 -41.21
CA VAL A 455 36.23 -26.49 -42.35
C VAL A 455 36.60 -25.78 -43.66
N TRP A 456 36.47 -24.46 -43.70
CA TRP A 456 36.87 -23.67 -44.87
C TRP A 456 38.36 -23.81 -45.19
N LEU A 457 39.22 -23.76 -44.17
CA LEU A 457 40.67 -23.92 -44.33
C LEU A 457 41.03 -25.34 -44.79
N TRP A 458 40.33 -26.36 -44.27
CA TRP A 458 40.50 -27.75 -44.68
C TRP A 458 40.11 -27.96 -46.15
N VAL A 459 38.94 -27.46 -46.57
CA VAL A 459 38.50 -27.48 -47.98
C VAL A 459 39.50 -26.75 -48.89
N TRP A 460 40.02 -25.61 -48.43
CA TRP A 460 41.03 -24.85 -49.17
C TRP A 460 42.35 -25.64 -49.33
N VAL A 461 42.83 -26.32 -48.28
CA VAL A 461 44.05 -27.15 -48.37
C VAL A 461 43.86 -28.36 -49.28
N VAL A 462 42.72 -29.05 -49.17
CA VAL A 462 42.40 -30.24 -50.00
C VAL A 462 42.25 -29.85 -51.47
N SER A 463 41.48 -28.80 -51.77
CA SER A 463 41.31 -28.32 -53.14
C SER A 463 42.61 -27.81 -53.77
N ARG A 464 43.57 -27.33 -52.97
CA ARG A 464 44.91 -26.95 -53.45
C ARG A 464 45.77 -28.17 -53.79
N ARG A 465 45.60 -29.29 -53.09
CA ARG A 465 46.25 -30.58 -53.42
C ARG A 465 45.66 -31.21 -54.68
N ASP A 466 44.35 -31.10 -54.89
CA ASP A 466 43.69 -31.61 -56.11
C ASP A 466 44.07 -30.83 -57.37
N ARG A 467 44.37 -29.52 -57.26
CA ARG A 467 44.92 -28.75 -58.40
C ARG A 467 46.30 -29.24 -58.84
N ALA A 468 47.11 -29.83 -57.94
CA ALA A 468 48.37 -30.46 -58.32
C ALA A 468 48.13 -31.81 -59.03
N ALA A 469 47.17 -32.62 -58.57
CA ALA A 469 46.83 -33.91 -59.18
C ALA A 469 46.18 -33.78 -60.57
N LEU A 470 45.34 -32.77 -60.79
CA LEU A 470 44.73 -32.50 -62.11
C LEU A 470 45.73 -32.02 -63.16
N SER A 471 46.85 -31.42 -62.76
CA SER A 471 47.92 -31.02 -63.69
C SER A 471 48.69 -32.22 -64.26
N GLU A 472 48.85 -33.29 -63.48
CA GLU A 472 49.49 -34.54 -63.89
C GLU A 472 48.57 -35.36 -64.83
N LEU A 473 47.26 -35.37 -64.57
CA LEU A 473 46.26 -35.99 -65.45
C LEU A 473 46.11 -35.25 -66.79
N ARG A 474 46.18 -33.92 -66.81
CA ARG A 474 46.15 -33.13 -68.06
C ARG A 474 47.39 -33.36 -68.92
N ARG A 475 48.54 -33.68 -68.31
CA ARG A 475 49.78 -34.05 -69.03
C ARG A 475 49.74 -35.48 -69.59
N ARG A 476 49.00 -36.40 -68.97
CA ARG A 476 48.77 -37.76 -69.50
C ARG A 476 47.69 -37.82 -70.58
N ILE A 477 46.69 -36.93 -70.52
CA ILE A 477 45.59 -36.88 -71.51
C ILE A 477 45.96 -35.99 -72.71
N GLY A 478 46.88 -35.04 -72.57
CA GLY A 478 47.34 -34.18 -73.69
C GLY A 478 48.27 -34.82 -74.71
N GLY A 479 48.59 -36.12 -74.58
CA GLY A 479 49.56 -36.81 -75.45
C GLY A 479 48.96 -37.68 -76.57
N THR A 480 47.64 -37.91 -76.61
CA THR A 480 47.05 -38.78 -77.64
C THR A 480 45.74 -38.22 -78.16
N SER A 481 45.64 -38.20 -79.49
CA SER A 481 44.43 -37.96 -80.30
C SER A 481 44.13 -36.50 -80.67
N ALA A 482 44.97 -36.01 -81.59
CA ALA A 482 44.44 -35.32 -82.76
C ALA A 482 43.64 -36.33 -83.60
N ALA A 483 42.33 -36.09 -83.79
CA ALA A 483 41.60 -36.27 -85.04
C ALA A 483 40.07 -36.28 -84.78
N ALA A 484 39.43 -35.26 -85.33
CA ALA A 484 38.11 -35.28 -85.97
C ALA A 484 36.83 -35.56 -85.15
N THR A 485 35.64 -35.08 -85.48
CA THR A 485 35.09 -33.95 -86.28
C THR A 485 33.58 -33.97 -85.99
N THR A 486 32.94 -32.79 -86.03
CA THR A 486 31.52 -32.49 -86.37
C THR A 486 30.32 -32.80 -85.45
N SER A 487 29.49 -31.73 -85.36
CA SER A 487 28.01 -31.68 -85.41
C SER A 487 27.26 -32.11 -84.15
N GLY A 488 26.24 -31.40 -83.62
CA GLY A 488 25.45 -30.25 -84.04
C GLY A 488 24.23 -30.10 -83.08
N GLY A 489 23.47 -29.00 -83.18
CA GLY A 489 22.15 -28.77 -82.56
C GLY A 489 22.17 -28.24 -81.11
N GLU A 490 21.70 -27.00 -80.83
CA GLU A 490 20.28 -26.62 -80.56
C GLU A 490 19.74 -27.32 -79.29
N THR A 491 19.09 -26.70 -78.30
CA THR A 491 18.39 -25.42 -78.14
C THR A 491 17.97 -25.27 -76.65
N SER A 492 17.68 -24.02 -76.26
CA SER A 492 16.60 -23.58 -75.35
C SER A 492 16.58 -23.89 -73.83
N ASP A 493 16.54 -22.77 -73.10
CA ASP A 493 15.53 -22.35 -72.12
C ASP A 493 15.50 -22.86 -70.67
N GLU A 494 15.97 -21.93 -69.82
CA GLU A 494 15.29 -21.27 -68.69
C GLU A 494 14.77 -22.01 -67.43
N PRO A 495 14.70 -21.27 -66.28
CA PRO A 495 14.63 -21.80 -64.93
C PRO A 495 13.30 -21.52 -64.20
N ASN A 496 13.01 -22.24 -63.12
CA ASN A 496 12.20 -21.79 -61.96
C ASN A 496 12.28 -22.88 -60.88
N ALA A 497 12.63 -22.66 -59.61
CA ALA A 497 12.15 -21.71 -58.59
C ALA A 497 10.71 -21.94 -58.12
N ALA A 498 10.57 -21.81 -56.79
CA ALA A 498 9.36 -21.77 -55.97
C ALA A 498 8.75 -23.13 -55.53
N GLY A 499 9.23 -23.60 -54.38
CA GLY A 499 8.40 -24.37 -53.44
C GLY A 499 7.70 -23.42 -52.48
N ARG A 500 6.40 -23.62 -52.26
CA ARG A 500 5.70 -23.16 -51.06
C ARG A 500 4.57 -24.13 -50.73
N ALA A 501 4.67 -24.71 -49.55
CA ALA A 501 3.77 -25.69 -49.00
C ALA A 501 2.47 -25.02 -48.53
N GLU A 502 1.38 -25.68 -48.88
CA GLU A 502 0.01 -25.51 -48.43
C GLU A 502 -0.25 -26.60 -47.40
N GLY A 503 -0.90 -26.28 -46.27
CA GLY A 503 -1.15 -27.23 -45.20
C GLY A 503 -1.79 -26.57 -43.99
N ASP A 504 -3.04 -26.13 -44.16
CA ASP A 504 -3.93 -25.80 -43.05
C ASP A 504 -5.23 -26.59 -43.18
N SER A 505 -5.62 -27.24 -42.09
CA SER A 505 -6.85 -28.00 -41.86
C SER A 505 -6.80 -28.53 -40.41
N PRO A 506 -7.93 -28.83 -39.75
CA PRO A 506 -9.32 -28.46 -40.06
C PRO A 506 -10.10 -27.99 -38.81
N GLU A 507 -11.22 -27.28 -38.99
CA GLU A 507 -12.26 -27.25 -37.95
C GLU A 507 -13.66 -27.27 -38.58
N ARG A 508 -14.45 -28.24 -38.13
CA ARG A 508 -15.86 -28.55 -38.42
C ARG A 508 -16.36 -29.28 -37.15
N PRO A 509 -17.67 -29.32 -36.82
CA PRO A 509 -18.81 -28.46 -37.14
C PRO A 509 -19.49 -27.90 -35.86
N PRO A 510 -20.56 -27.09 -35.97
CA PRO A 510 -21.43 -26.73 -34.85
C PRO A 510 -22.58 -27.72 -34.71
N ASP A 511 -23.04 -27.96 -33.49
CA ASP A 511 -24.36 -28.55 -33.26
C ASP A 511 -25.06 -27.98 -32.03
N ASP A 512 -26.33 -27.66 -32.28
CA ASP A 512 -27.50 -27.60 -31.41
C ASP A 512 -27.61 -26.67 -30.19
N SER A 513 -28.36 -25.58 -30.40
CA SER A 513 -29.80 -25.43 -30.12
C SER A 513 -30.42 -25.98 -28.81
N ILE A 514 -31.53 -25.33 -28.41
CA ILE A 514 -32.47 -25.59 -27.29
C ILE A 514 -32.11 -24.85 -25.99
N ALA A 515 -32.99 -24.23 -25.18
CA ALA A 515 -34.30 -23.57 -25.24
C ALA A 515 -34.64 -23.23 -23.76
N GLU A 516 -35.48 -22.21 -23.52
CA GLU A 516 -36.39 -22.05 -22.36
C GLU A 516 -35.87 -22.16 -20.91
N MET A 517 -35.77 -21.03 -20.19
CA MET A 517 -36.66 -20.59 -19.08
C MET A 517 -36.05 -19.40 -18.33
#